data_AF-A0A0N4T876-F1
#
_entry.id   AF-A0A0N4T876-F1
#
_cell.length_a   1.000
_cell.length_b   1.000
_cell.length_c   1.000
_cell.angle_alpha   90.00
_cell.angle_beta   90.00
_cell.angle_gamma   90.00
#
_symmetry.space_group_name_H-M   'P 1'
#
loop_
_entity.id
_entity.type
_entity.pdbx_description
1 polymer ?
#
loop_
_entity_poly.entity_id
_entity_poly.type
_entity_poly.pdbx_seq_one_letter_code
_entity_poly.pdbx_strand_id
1 'polypeptide(L)'
;MYVGADANILTKDSVTVSVDAVIYYRICNATISVANVENVHHSTRLLAQTTLRNMLGTKSLSEILSDRDAIALSMQNLIYVYF
;
A
#
# COMPACT_ATOMS: atom_id res chain seq x y z
N MET A 1 -11.00 0.27 10.83
CA MET A 1 -11.54 0.40 9.47
C MET A 1 -10.61 -0.34 8.51
N TYR A 2 -11.12 -0.75 7.35
CA TYR A 2 -10.29 -1.34 6.30
C TYR A 2 -10.50 -0.62 4.97
N VAL A 3 -9.48 -0.63 4.13
CA VAL A 3 -9.59 -0.18 2.74
C VAL A 3 -8.89 -1.19 1.83
N GLY A 4 -9.57 -1.56 0.74
CA GLY A 4 -8.96 -2.34 -0.34
C GLY A 4 -8.19 -1.42 -1.29
N ALA A 5 -7.06 -1.91 -1.78
CA ALA A 5 -6.24 -1.28 -2.80
C ALA A 5 -5.80 -2.32 -3.84
N ASP A 6 -6.15 -2.07 -5.08
CA ASP A 6 -5.76 -2.83 -6.26
C ASP A 6 -4.73 -2.03 -7.07
N ALA A 7 -3.69 -2.69 -7.58
CA ALA A 7 -2.67 -2.05 -8.41
C ALA A 7 -2.13 -2.99 -9.50
N ASN A 8 -2.02 -2.46 -10.72
CA ASN A 8 -1.26 -3.07 -11.81
C ASN A 8 0.14 -2.48 -11.83
N ILE A 9 1.14 -3.36 -11.86
CA ILE A 9 2.54 -3.02 -11.62
C ILE A 9 3.40 -3.72 -12.66
N LEU A 10 4.34 -2.97 -13.25
CA LEU A 10 5.41 -3.54 -14.06
C LEU A 10 6.60 -3.80 -13.14
N THR A 11 7.02 -5.04 -13.04
CA THR A 11 8.18 -5.45 -12.23
C THR A 11 9.49 -5.12 -12.95
N LYS A 12 10.60 -5.23 -12.23
CA LYS A 12 11.96 -4.95 -12.76
C LYS A 12 12.31 -5.79 -14.00
N ASP A 13 11.77 -7.00 -14.08
CA ASP A 13 11.94 -7.96 -15.18
C ASP A 13 10.89 -7.83 -16.29
N SER A 14 10.19 -6.67 -16.35
CA SER A 14 9.17 -6.36 -17.37
C SER A 14 7.95 -7.28 -17.35
N VAL A 15 7.62 -7.86 -16.20
CA VAL A 15 6.42 -8.67 -16.02
C VAL A 15 5.29 -7.78 -15.47
N THR A 16 4.11 -7.90 -16.06
CA THR A 16 2.92 -7.20 -15.54
C THR A 16 2.25 -8.06 -14.48
N VAL A 17 2.08 -7.50 -13.29
CA VAL A 17 1.46 -8.17 -12.14
C VAL A 17 0.29 -7.33 -11.63
N SER A 18 -0.85 -7.98 -11.39
CA SER A 18 -2.00 -7.40 -10.70
C SER A 18 -1.98 -7.84 -9.24
N VAL A 19 -2.04 -6.88 -8.32
CA VAL A 19 -1.97 -7.11 -6.88
C VAL A 19 -3.16 -6.49 -6.18
N ASP A 20 -3.82 -7.29 -5.35
CA ASP A 20 -4.87 -6.86 -4.43
C ASP A 20 -4.35 -6.87 -2.99
N ALA A 21 -4.60 -5.78 -2.26
CA ALA A 21 -4.21 -5.63 -0.86
C ALA A 21 -5.35 -5.07 0.00
N VAL A 22 -5.37 -5.45 1.28
CA VAL A 22 -6.29 -4.93 2.29
C VAL A 22 -5.49 -4.28 3.41
N ILE A 23 -5.78 -3.00 3.68
CA ILE A 23 -5.11 -2.20 4.69
C ILE A 23 -6.05 -1.99 5.87
N TYR A 24 -5.60 -2.37 7.07
CA TYR A 24 -6.30 -2.11 8.32
C TYR A 24 -5.70 -0.88 8.99
N TYR A 25 -6.57 0.06 9.38
CA TYR A 25 -6.13 1.27 10.08
C TYR A 25 -7.17 1.71 11.14
N ARG A 26 -6.71 2.50 12.10
CA ARG A 26 -7.53 3.11 13.14
C ARG A 26 -7.24 4.60 13.18
N ILE A 27 -8.29 5.41 13.15
CA ILE A 27 -8.16 6.87 13.35
C ILE A 27 -7.90 7.10 14.83
N CYS A 28 -6.71 7.59 15.18
CA CYS A 28 -6.35 7.90 16.57
C CYS A 28 -6.81 9.30 17.00
N ASN A 29 -6.91 10.25 16.07
CA ASN A 29 -7.38 11.61 16.35
C ASN A 29 -8.29 12.12 15.22
N ALA A 30 -9.59 12.26 15.52
CA ALA A 30 -10.59 12.69 14.56
C ALA A 30 -10.32 14.10 14.00
N THR A 31 -9.76 15.00 14.80
CA THR A 31 -9.50 16.39 14.41
C THR A 31 -8.41 16.50 13.35
N ILE A 32 -7.35 15.67 13.46
CA ILE A 32 -6.28 15.58 12.46
C ILE A 32 -6.79 14.87 11.20
N SER A 33 -7.62 13.86 11.38
CA SER A 33 -8.17 13.06 10.28
C SER A 33 -9.07 13.86 9.34
N VAL A 34 -9.81 14.84 9.87
CA VAL A 34 -10.67 15.74 9.06
C VAL A 34 -9.87 16.91 8.47
N ALA A 35 -8.80 17.35 9.15
CA ALA A 35 -8.01 18.51 8.73
C ALA A 35 -6.96 18.21 7.64
N ASN A 36 -6.35 17.02 7.63
CA ASN A 36 -5.29 16.68 6.67
C ASN A 36 -5.78 16.02 5.39
N VAL A 37 -7.02 15.51 5.36
CA VAL A 37 -7.52 14.78 4.20
C VAL A 37 -9.03 14.97 4.03
N GLU A 38 -9.44 15.56 2.92
CA GLU A 38 -10.85 15.73 2.52
C GLU A 38 -11.63 14.38 2.49
N ASN A 39 -10.91 13.26 2.28
CA ASN A 39 -11.40 11.89 2.45
C ASN A 39 -10.26 10.90 2.81
N VAL A 40 -10.13 10.58 4.10
CA VAL A 40 -9.13 9.64 4.65
C VAL A 40 -9.13 8.29 3.94
N HIS A 41 -10.29 7.73 3.60
CA HIS A 41 -10.40 6.45 2.90
C HIS A 41 -9.77 6.52 1.51
N HIS A 42 -10.03 7.60 0.77
CA HIS A 42 -9.49 7.79 -0.58
C HIS A 42 -7.97 7.97 -0.56
N SER A 43 -7.46 8.84 0.30
CA SER A 43 -6.01 9.07 0.37
C SER A 43 -5.25 7.86 0.92
N THR A 44 -5.81 7.10 1.86
CA THR A 44 -5.21 5.84 2.31
C THR A 44 -5.12 4.85 1.15
N ARG A 45 -6.17 4.75 0.32
CA ARG A 45 -6.15 3.89 -0.87
C ARG A 45 -5.08 4.33 -1.87
N LEU A 46 -5.00 5.61 -2.20
CA LEU A 46 -4.01 6.15 -3.14
C LEU A 46 -2.57 5.96 -2.64
N LEU A 47 -2.35 6.22 -1.35
CA LEU A 47 -1.06 5.99 -0.71
C LEU A 47 -0.67 4.52 -0.84
N ALA A 48 -1.57 3.60 -0.46
CA ALA A 48 -1.31 2.17 -0.55
C ALA A 48 -1.01 1.71 -1.99
N GLN A 49 -1.77 2.17 -2.98
CA GLN A 49 -1.51 1.88 -4.40
C GLN A 49 -0.13 2.39 -4.85
N THR A 50 0.25 3.60 -4.42
CA THR A 50 1.55 4.20 -4.76
C THR A 50 2.69 3.44 -4.08
N THR A 51 2.54 3.08 -2.81
CA THR A 51 3.51 2.28 -2.07
C THR A 51 3.69 0.89 -2.67
N LEU A 52 2.60 0.22 -3.05
CA LEU A 52 2.65 -1.06 -3.75
C LEU A 52 3.44 -0.95 -5.05
N ARG A 53 3.14 0.05 -5.89
CA ARG A 53 3.88 0.31 -7.14
C ARG A 53 5.36 0.53 -6.91
N ASN A 54 5.72 1.34 -5.91
CA ASN A 54 7.12 1.67 -5.62
C ASN A 54 7.90 0.45 -5.11
N MET A 55 7.35 -0.34 -4.18
CA MET A 55 8.04 -1.52 -3.66
C MET A 55 8.13 -2.63 -4.70
N LEU A 56 7.01 -2.95 -5.37
CA LEU A 56 6.95 -4.08 -6.28
C LEU A 56 7.61 -3.76 -7.64
N GLY A 57 7.59 -2.50 -8.09
CA GLY A 57 8.23 -2.09 -9.34
C GLY A 57 9.77 -2.16 -9.29
N THR A 58 10.37 -2.18 -8.10
CA THR A 58 11.83 -2.32 -7.93
C THR A 58 12.30 -3.76 -7.78
N LYS A 59 11.37 -4.72 -7.65
CA LYS A 59 11.63 -6.15 -7.49
C LYS A 59 11.26 -6.93 -8.75
N SER A 60 11.88 -8.10 -8.93
CA SER A 60 11.48 -9.08 -9.95
C SER A 60 10.28 -9.91 -9.48
N LEU A 61 9.56 -10.57 -10.40
CA LEU A 61 8.41 -11.42 -10.04
C LEU A 61 8.80 -12.51 -9.02
N SER A 62 9.96 -13.15 -9.21
CA SER A 62 10.46 -14.23 -8.35
C SER A 62 10.73 -13.74 -6.92
N GLU A 63 11.30 -12.54 -6.78
CA GLU A 63 11.53 -11.90 -5.48
C GLU A 63 10.21 -11.52 -4.82
N ILE A 64 9.24 -11.02 -5.57
CA ILE A 64 7.91 -10.66 -5.03
C ILE A 64 7.20 -11.89 -4.47
N LEU A 65 7.27 -13.02 -5.17
CA LEU A 65 6.67 -14.29 -4.74
C LEU A 65 7.38 -14.85 -3.49
N SER A 66 8.70 -14.73 -3.42
CA SER A 66 9.51 -15.28 -2.32
C SER A 66 9.48 -14.40 -1.07
N ASP A 67 9.44 -13.07 -1.23
CA ASP A 67 9.49 -12.08 -0.14
C ASP A 67 8.10 -11.53 0.23
N ARG A 68 7.01 -12.21 -0.16
CA ARG A 68 5.64 -11.70 -0.01
C ARG A 68 5.35 -11.18 1.41
N ASP A 69 5.79 -11.92 2.43
CA ASP A 69 5.58 -11.56 3.83
C ASP A 69 6.40 -10.33 4.25
N ALA A 70 7.66 -10.23 3.80
CA ALA A 70 8.51 -9.08 4.08
C ALA A 70 7.99 -7.80 3.40
N ILE A 71 7.42 -7.93 2.20
CA ILE A 71 6.77 -6.84 1.49
C ILE A 71 5.51 -6.39 2.24
N ALA A 72 4.67 -7.33 2.68
CA ALA A 72 3.47 -7.02 3.47
C ALA A 72 3.83 -6.26 4.76
N LEU A 73 4.88 -6.70 5.47
CA LEU A 73 5.34 -6.09 6.71
C LEU A 73 5.92 -4.68 6.48
N SER A 74 6.68 -4.50 5.40
CA SER A 74 7.21 -3.19 4.99
C SER A 74 6.08 -2.22 4.63
N MET A 75 5.04 -2.71 3.95
CA MET A 75 3.86 -1.92 3.60
C MET A 75 3.09 -1.48 4.85
N GLN A 76 2.90 -2.39 5.81
CA GLN A 76 2.24 -2.10 7.07
C GLN A 76 2.98 -1.00 7.85
N ASN A 77 4.31 -1.09 7.94
CA ASN A 77 5.12 -0.08 8.63
C ASN A 77 5.03 1.29 7.96
N LEU A 78 5.10 1.34 6.61
CA LEU A 78 4.99 2.61 5.88
C LEU A 78 3.65 3.29 6.13
N ILE A 79 2.54 2.55 6.03
CA ILE A 79 1.20 3.12 6.19
C ILE A 79 0.91 3.51 7.64
N TYR A 80 1.42 2.75 8.63
CA TYR A 80 1.27 3.09 10.04
C TYR A 80 1.95 4.42 10.41
N VAL A 81 3.05 4.79 9.77
CA VAL A 81 3.75 6.07 10.06
C VAL A 81 2.92 7.30 9.64
N TYR A 82 1.98 7.15 8.70
CA TYR A 82 1.17 8.26 8.18
C TYR A 82 -0.17 8.47 8.93
N PHE A 83 -0.52 7.64 9.93
CA PHE A 83 -1.81 7.69 10.65
C PHE A 83 -1.67 7.53 12.16
#